data_AF-A0A5K1CG88-F1
#
_entry.id   AF-A0A5K1CG88-F1
#
_cell.length_a   1.000
_cell.length_b   1.000
_cell.length_c   1.000
_cell.angle_alpha   90.00
_cell.angle_beta   90.00
_cell.angle_gamma   90.00
#
_symmetry.space_group_name_H-M   'P 1'
#
loop_
_entity.id
_entity.type
_entity.pdbx_description
1 polymer ?
#
loop_
_entity_poly.entity_id
_entity_poly.type
_entity_poly.pdbx_seq_one_letter_code
_entity_poly.pdbx_strand_id
1 'polypeptide(L)'
;DILDSFSNAEFWYVDQASVPSYHETGQMTPRQEEKWWLPTPRVPPRGLSEKSRKQLQHKRDCANQILKAAMTTNSSILSDMEVPESYLETLPK
;
A
#
# COMPACT_ATOMS: atom_id res chain seq x y z
N ASP A 1 -12.33 -11.24 -0.75
CA ASP A 1 -13.33 -10.16 -0.99
C ASP A 1 -12.78 -8.90 -1.67
N ILE A 2 -11.88 -8.13 -1.04
CA ILE A 2 -11.33 -6.91 -1.66
C ILE A 2 -10.39 -7.28 -2.82
N LEU A 3 -9.40 -8.14 -2.56
CA LEU A 3 -8.42 -8.54 -3.59
C LEU A 3 -9.09 -9.30 -4.75
N ASP A 4 -9.99 -10.23 -4.44
CA ASP A 4 -10.73 -11.00 -5.45
C ASP A 4 -11.59 -10.12 -6.37
N SER A 5 -11.97 -8.91 -5.92
CA SER A 5 -12.75 -7.99 -6.75
C SER A 5 -11.94 -7.30 -7.86
N PHE A 6 -10.62 -7.49 -7.92
CA PHE A 6 -9.75 -6.92 -8.95
C PHE A 6 -9.51 -7.84 -10.16
N SER A 7 -10.32 -8.88 -10.35
CA SER A 7 -10.22 -9.79 -11.51
C SER A 7 -10.35 -9.11 -12.87
N ASN A 8 -11.07 -7.97 -12.95
CA ASN A 8 -11.26 -7.17 -14.17
C ASN A 8 -10.81 -5.72 -13.95
N ALA A 9 -9.52 -5.53 -13.62
CA ALA A 9 -8.95 -4.21 -13.42
C ALA A 9 -8.64 -3.49 -14.75
N GLU A 10 -8.92 -2.19 -14.80
CA GLU A 10 -8.50 -1.30 -15.90
C GLU A 10 -7.02 -0.85 -15.76
N PHE A 11 -6.33 -1.29 -14.72
CA PHE A 11 -4.91 -1.01 -14.47
C PHE A 11 -4.10 -2.31 -14.52
N TRP A 12 -2.80 -2.18 -14.78
CA TRP A 12 -1.88 -3.32 -14.80
C TRP A 12 -0.53 -2.93 -14.22
N TYR A 13 0.37 -3.90 -14.09
CA TYR A 13 1.71 -3.71 -13.56
C TYR A 13 2.74 -4.06 -14.63
N VAL A 14 3.82 -3.29 -14.69
CA VAL A 14 4.97 -3.54 -15.58
C VAL A 14 6.22 -3.69 -14.72
N ASP A 15 7.04 -4.70 -15.04
CA ASP A 15 8.30 -4.96 -14.35
C ASP A 15 9.30 -3.83 -14.61
N GLN A 16 10.02 -3.44 -13.56
CA GLN A 16 10.99 -2.35 -13.58
C GLN A 16 12.18 -2.68 -14.51
N ALA A 17 12.56 -3.95 -14.63
CA ALA A 17 13.65 -4.36 -15.52
C ALA A 17 13.35 -4.20 -17.02
N SER A 18 12.07 -4.12 -17.39
CA SER A 18 11.61 -4.08 -18.80
C SER A 18 11.26 -2.69 -19.31
N VAL A 19 11.41 -1.64 -18.51
CA VAL A 19 11.16 -0.26 -18.95
C VAL A 19 12.49 0.34 -19.44
N PRO A 20 12.56 0.90 -20.67
CA PRO A 20 13.73 1.68 -21.10
C PRO A 20 14.00 2.79 -20.08
N SER A 21 15.28 3.03 -19.78
CA SER A 21 15.78 3.97 -18.77
C SER A 21 14.81 5.12 -18.48
N TYR A 22 14.34 5.17 -17.23
CA TYR A 22 13.34 6.09 -16.67
C TYR A 22 13.59 7.58 -16.92
N HIS A 23 14.81 7.93 -17.31
CA HIS A 23 15.20 9.29 -17.68
C HIS A 23 14.51 9.81 -18.95
N GLU A 24 13.98 8.92 -19.82
CA GLU A 24 13.39 9.33 -21.10
C GLU A 24 11.87 9.61 -21.03
N THR A 25 11.16 9.12 -20.00
CA THR A 25 9.69 9.23 -19.94
C THR A 25 9.14 10.12 -18.83
N GLY A 26 9.98 10.60 -17.89
CA GLY A 26 9.58 11.61 -16.88
C GLY A 26 8.45 11.21 -15.93
N GLN A 27 8.16 9.91 -15.79
CA GLN A 27 6.93 9.39 -15.18
C GLN A 27 7.13 8.66 -13.84
N MET A 28 8.31 8.76 -13.19
CA MET A 28 8.45 8.24 -11.83
C MET A 28 7.88 9.25 -10.84
N THR A 29 6.80 8.86 -10.17
CA THR A 29 6.33 9.60 -8.99
C THR A 29 7.33 9.38 -7.85
N PRO A 30 7.58 10.37 -6.97
CA PRO A 30 8.51 10.23 -5.84
C PRO A 30 8.25 8.98 -4.96
N ARG A 31 6.98 8.59 -4.85
CA ARG A 31 6.54 7.38 -4.13
C ARG A 31 7.09 6.07 -4.70
N GLN A 32 7.52 6.07 -5.96
CA GLN A 32 8.07 4.91 -6.65
C GLN A 32 9.60 4.81 -6.47
N GLU A 33 10.30 5.93 -6.27
CA GLU A 33 11.73 5.94 -5.95
C GLU A 33 12.01 5.23 -4.61
N GLU A 34 11.17 5.51 -3.60
CA GLU A 34 11.25 4.87 -2.28
C GLU A 34 11.00 3.35 -2.30
N LYS A 35 10.34 2.85 -3.36
CA LYS A 35 9.90 1.46 -3.48
C LYS A 35 10.33 0.85 -4.81
N TRP A 36 11.61 1.00 -5.13
CA TRP A 36 12.20 0.53 -6.38
C TRP A 36 11.90 -0.96 -6.66
N TRP A 37 11.84 -1.81 -5.64
CA TRP A 37 11.54 -3.23 -5.82
C TRP A 37 10.08 -3.55 -6.24
N LEU A 38 9.18 -2.57 -6.31
CA LEU A 38 7.79 -2.79 -6.72
C LEU A 38 7.58 -2.55 -8.22
N PRO A 39 6.74 -3.37 -8.89
CA PRO A 39 6.41 -3.14 -10.28
C PRO A 39 5.61 -1.83 -10.44
N THR A 40 5.78 -1.18 -11.59
CA THR A 40 5.17 0.13 -11.87
C THR A 40 3.70 -0.05 -12.23
N PRO A 41 2.74 0.58 -11.52
CA PRO A 41 1.35 0.58 -11.94
C PRO A 41 1.14 1.43 -13.19
N ARG A 42 0.34 0.95 -14.13
CA ARG A 42 -0.03 1.62 -15.37
C ARG A 42 -1.54 1.64 -15.55
N VAL A 43 -2.00 2.66 -16.26
CA VAL A 43 -3.41 2.88 -16.61
C VAL A 43 -3.51 3.24 -18.10
N PRO A 44 -4.70 3.16 -18.72
CA PRO A 44 -4.88 3.55 -20.11
C PRO A 44 -4.49 5.03 -20.31
N PRO A 45 -4.06 5.46 -21.51
CA PRO A 45 -3.66 6.85 -21.76
C PRO A 45 -4.73 7.90 -21.43
N ARG A 46 -6.01 7.52 -21.50
CA ARG A 46 -7.16 8.38 -21.13
C ARG A 46 -7.53 8.30 -19.65
N GLY A 47 -6.73 7.60 -18.85
CA GLY A 47 -7.00 7.30 -17.44
C GLY A 47 -8.04 6.19 -17.24
N LEU A 48 -8.36 5.95 -15.98
CA LEU A 48 -9.42 5.02 -15.57
C LEU A 48 -10.80 5.62 -15.81
N SER A 49 -11.76 4.76 -16.15
CA SER A 49 -13.17 5.12 -16.19
C SER A 49 -13.64 5.66 -14.83
N GLU A 50 -14.65 6.54 -14.84
CA GLU A 50 -15.25 7.07 -13.61
C GLU A 50 -15.77 5.95 -12.70
N LYS A 51 -16.34 4.89 -13.29
CA LYS A 51 -16.82 3.73 -12.56
C LYS A 51 -15.66 3.03 -11.84
N SER A 52 -14.57 2.72 -12.54
CA SER A 52 -13.41 2.05 -11.97
C SER A 52 -12.71 2.89 -10.91
N ARG A 53 -12.64 4.22 -11.10
CA ARG A 53 -12.08 5.14 -10.10
C ARG A 53 -12.92 5.15 -8.81
N LYS A 54 -14.25 5.25 -8.92
CA LYS A 54 -15.16 5.20 -7.76
C LYS A 54 -15.08 3.87 -7.03
N GLN A 55 -14.99 2.76 -7.77
CA GLN A 55 -14.82 1.43 -7.18
C GLN A 55 -13.48 1.31 -6.44
N LEU A 56 -12.37 1.74 -7.04
CA LEU A 56 -11.06 1.71 -6.40
C LEU A 56 -11.03 2.55 -5.12
N GLN A 57 -11.66 3.72 -5.15
CA GLN A 57 -11.83 4.60 -4.01
C GLN A 57 -12.61 3.94 -2.87
N HIS A 58 -13.74 3.30 -3.19
CA HIS A 58 -14.51 2.55 -2.20
C HIS A 58 -13.71 1.38 -1.58
N LYS A 59 -12.96 0.63 -2.40
CA LYS A 59 -12.10 -0.47 -1.92
C LYS A 59 -10.99 0.04 -1.01
N ARG A 60 -10.37 1.18 -1.34
CA ARG A 60 -9.38 1.86 -0.51
C ARG A 60 -9.95 2.23 0.86
N ASP A 61 -11.13 2.83 0.89
CA ASP A 61 -11.74 3.28 2.14
C ASP A 61 -12.15 2.08 3.02
N CYS A 62 -12.66 1.02 2.41
CA CYS A 62 -12.95 -0.25 3.10
C CYS A 62 -11.68 -0.87 3.70
N ALA A 63 -10.59 -0.98 2.93
CA ALA A 63 -9.30 -1.49 3.42
C ALA A 63 -8.74 -0.63 4.56
N ASN A 64 -8.89 0.70 4.49
CA ASN A 64 -8.48 1.60 5.56
C ASN A 64 -9.28 1.39 6.85
N GLN A 65 -10.57 1.07 6.77
CA GLN A 65 -11.37 0.75 7.96
C GLN A 65 -10.91 -0.57 8.61
N ILE A 66 -10.61 -1.59 7.80
CA ILE A 66 -10.04 -2.85 8.29
C ILE A 66 -8.69 -2.60 8.96
N LEU A 67 -7.81 -1.81 8.33
CA LEU A 67 -6.52 -1.44 8.91
C LEU A 67 -6.69 -0.73 10.26
N LYS A 68 -7.60 0.25 10.34
CA LYS A 68 -7.89 0.96 11.59
C LYS A 68 -8.35 0.00 12.68
N ALA A 69 -9.30 -0.87 12.39
CA ALA A 69 -9.79 -1.86 13.35
C ALA A 69 -8.66 -2.77 13.83
N ALA A 70 -7.85 -3.31 12.92
CA ALA A 70 -6.73 -4.18 13.24
C ALA A 70 -5.68 -3.44 14.10
N MET A 71 -5.34 -2.20 13.76
CA MET A 71 -4.42 -1.37 14.55
C MET A 71 -4.95 -1.07 15.94
N THR A 72 -6.24 -0.75 16.08
CA THR A 72 -6.87 -0.52 17.38
C THR A 72 -6.80 -1.77 18.26
N THR A 73 -7.15 -2.94 17.71
CA THR A 73 -7.03 -4.21 18.44
C THR A 73 -5.57 -4.50 18.82
N ASN A 74 -4.63 -4.37 17.88
CA ASN A 74 -3.22 -4.62 18.14
C ASN A 74 -2.68 -3.70 19.24
N SER A 75 -3.04 -2.42 19.20
CA SER A 75 -2.62 -1.45 20.22
C SER A 75 -3.23 -1.74 21.59
N SER A 76 -4.49 -2.17 21.65
CA SER A 76 -5.16 -2.53 22.91
C SER A 76 -4.51 -3.75 23.55
N ILE A 77 -4.19 -4.79 22.77
CA ILE A 77 -3.56 -5.99 23.32
C ILE A 77 -2.13 -5.66 23.78
N LEU A 78 -1.37 -4.91 22.99
CA LEU A 78 -0.01 -4.51 23.37
C LEU A 78 0.03 -3.65 24.65
N SER A 79 -0.99 -2.83 24.92
CA SER A 79 -1.06 -2.04 26.16
C SER A 79 -1.38 -2.89 27.39
N ASP A 80 -2.04 -4.02 27.21
CA ASP A 80 -2.42 -4.94 28.30
C ASP A 80 -1.32 -5.96 28.61
N MET A 81 -0.29 -6.07 27.76
CA MET A 81 0.84 -6.97 27.96
C MET A 81 1.79 -6.45 29.04
N GLU A 82 2.29 -7.37 29.87
CA GLU A 82 3.33 -7.06 30.84
C GLU A 82 4.63 -6.63 30.15
N VAL A 83 5.30 -5.63 30.72
CA VAL A 83 6.58 -5.15 30.21
C VAL A 83 7.67 -6.18 30.54
N PRO A 84 8.42 -6.70 29.54
CA PRO A 84 9.46 -7.68 29.80
C PRO A 84 10.56 -7.15 30.74
N GLU A 85 11.01 -7.98 31.69
CA GLU A 85 12.10 -7.61 32.62
C GLU A 85 13.36 -7.15 31.89
N SER A 86 13.72 -7.83 30.79
CA SER A 86 14.83 -7.44 29.93
C SER A 86 14.75 -6.00 29.39
N TYR A 87 13.55 -5.46 29.17
CA TYR A 87 13.39 -4.06 28.78
C TYR A 87 13.62 -3.14 29.98
N LEU A 88 13.10 -3.49 31.16
CA LEU A 88 13.28 -2.71 32.39
C LEU A 88 14.77 -2.59 32.78
N GLU A 89 15.54 -3.66 32.63
CA GLU A 89 16.99 -3.68 32.92
C GLU A 89 17.80 -2.73 32.02
N THR A 90 17.28 -2.38 30.84
CA THR A 90 17.95 -1.48 29.87
C THR A 90 17.60 -0.01 30.04
N LEU A 91 16.70 0.34 30.97
CA LEU A 91 16.29 1.73 31.15
C LEU A 91 17.45 2.61 31.67
N PRO A 92 17.58 3.86 31.18
CA PRO A 92 18.55 4.81 31.72
C PRO A 92 18.36 5.05 33.22
N LYS A 93 19.48 5.33 33.92
CA LYS A 93 19.48 5.69 35.34
C LYS A 93 18.86 7.07 35.58
#